data_AF-A0A6V8E861-F1
#
_entry.id   AF-A0A6V8E861-F1
#
_cell.length_a   1.000
_cell.length_b   1.000
_cell.length_c   1.000
_cell.angle_alpha   90.00
_cell.angle_beta   90.00
_cell.angle_gamma   90.00
#
_symmetry.space_group_name_H-M   'P 1'
#
loop_
_entity.id
_entity.type
_entity.pdbx_description
1 polymer ?
#
loop_
_entity_poly.entity_id
_entity_poly.type
_entity_poly.pdbx_seq_one_letter_code
_entity_poly.pdbx_strand_id
1 'polypeptide(L)'
;MRLTIQAGDVEINLEGATIQIDEQITQAKAEHTWTMLLERIREARESAMEAAVTAAREAGLPERGSAFRALLENCALTRKPDQVLGAIHYLRNVEGINDSPPRVVNELFSDAGIDPPGNLSLYLNRLKERRFLEVPTGKDDKNRFAILTPEGQAHLDKRSNA
;
A
#
# COMPACT_ATOMS: atom_id res chain seq x y z
N MET A 1 -39.23 15.37 30.95
CA MET A 1 -38.24 15.73 31.99
C MET A 1 -37.83 17.17 31.73
N ARG A 2 -38.00 18.09 32.70
CA ARG A 2 -37.77 19.54 32.53
C ARG A 2 -36.44 19.86 33.20
N LEU A 3 -35.48 20.41 32.45
CA LEU A 3 -34.16 20.75 32.97
C LEU A 3 -34.01 22.27 32.88
N THR A 4 -34.15 22.93 34.02
CA THR A 4 -34.01 24.38 34.17
C THR A 4 -32.60 24.66 34.67
N ILE A 5 -31.78 25.33 33.87
CA ILE A 5 -30.46 25.81 34.30
C ILE A 5 -30.62 27.31 34.56
N GLN A 6 -30.42 27.71 35.82
CA GLN A 6 -30.48 29.12 36.23
C GLN A 6 -29.04 29.66 36.29
N ALA A 7 -28.72 30.59 35.38
CA ALA A 7 -27.46 31.32 35.37
C ALA A 7 -27.76 32.81 35.11
N GLY A 8 -28.07 33.56 36.16
CA GLY A 8 -28.40 35.01 36.06
C GLY A 8 -29.63 35.31 35.20
N ASP A 9 -29.94 36.61 35.02
CA ASP A 9 -31.19 37.21 34.50
C ASP A 9 -31.61 36.85 33.05
N VAL A 10 -31.19 35.70 32.51
CA VAL A 10 -31.59 35.25 31.17
C VAL A 10 -32.25 33.87 31.27
N GLU A 11 -33.57 33.86 31.17
CA GLU A 11 -34.37 32.64 31.09
C GLU A 11 -34.50 32.21 29.62
N ILE A 12 -33.70 31.23 29.19
CA ILE A 12 -33.74 30.71 27.81
C ILE A 12 -34.65 29.49 27.76
N ASN A 13 -35.85 29.66 27.20
CA ASN A 13 -36.74 28.54 26.83
C ASN A 13 -36.29 27.93 25.50
N LEU A 14 -35.71 26.72 25.54
CA LEU A 14 -35.33 25.93 24.37
C LEU A 14 -36.32 24.79 24.14
N GLU A 15 -37.54 25.13 23.72
CA GLU A 15 -38.48 24.15 23.17
C GLU A 15 -38.21 23.98 21.67
N GLY A 16 -37.41 22.97 21.30
CA GLY A 16 -37.45 22.44 19.92
C GLY A 16 -36.14 22.17 19.17
N ALA A 17 -34.96 22.06 19.80
CA ALA A 17 -33.70 21.85 19.05
C ALA A 17 -32.79 20.71 19.55
N THR A 18 -33.19 19.93 20.55
CA THR A 18 -32.30 18.92 21.16
C THR A 18 -32.09 17.67 20.32
N ILE A 19 -33.04 17.29 19.45
CA ILE A 19 -32.91 16.04 18.66
C ILE A 19 -32.00 16.22 17.44
N GLN A 20 -32.02 17.40 16.79
CA GLN A 20 -31.16 17.66 15.62
C GLN A 20 -29.70 17.94 15.98
N ILE A 21 -29.43 18.53 17.15
CA ILE A 21 -28.07 18.77 17.62
C ILE A 21 -27.39 17.46 18.03
N ASP A 22 -28.11 16.51 18.63
CA ASP A 22 -27.53 15.24 19.09
C ASP A 22 -27.13 14.34 17.92
N GLU A 23 -27.93 14.30 16.83
CA GLU A 23 -27.55 13.60 15.60
C GLU A 23 -26.36 14.25 14.90
N GLN A 24 -26.31 15.59 14.80
CA GLN A 24 -25.17 16.29 14.18
C GLN A 24 -23.88 16.18 15.01
N ILE A 25 -23.97 16.23 16.34
CA ILE A 25 -22.82 16.02 17.24
C ILE A 25 -22.36 14.56 17.18
N THR A 26 -23.27 13.61 17.08
CA THR A 26 -22.93 12.17 16.97
C THR A 26 -22.32 11.85 15.61
N GLN A 27 -22.82 12.42 14.50
CA GLN A 27 -22.21 12.34 13.18
C GLN A 27 -20.82 12.99 13.15
N ALA A 28 -20.68 14.22 13.66
CA ALA A 28 -19.40 14.91 13.69
C ALA A 28 -18.36 14.16 14.55
N LYS A 29 -18.78 13.57 15.69
CA LYS A 29 -17.93 12.71 16.51
C LYS A 29 -17.56 11.41 15.78
N ALA A 30 -18.50 10.79 15.07
CA ALA A 30 -18.24 9.58 14.29
C ALA A 30 -17.25 9.85 13.13
N GLU A 31 -17.38 10.98 12.44
CA GLU A 31 -16.48 11.40 11.36
C GLU A 31 -15.07 11.75 11.86
N HIS A 32 -14.95 12.46 12.98
CA HIS A 32 -13.65 12.74 13.62
C HIS A 32 -13.00 11.46 14.16
N THR A 33 -13.81 10.56 14.73
CA THR A 33 -13.32 9.26 15.22
C THR A 33 -12.87 8.38 14.05
N TRP A 34 -13.58 8.40 12.93
CA TRP A 34 -13.21 7.67 11.72
C TRP A 34 -11.89 8.19 11.12
N THR A 35 -11.74 9.51 11.00
CA THR A 35 -10.48 10.12 10.53
C THR A 35 -9.32 9.77 11.46
N MET A 36 -9.50 9.86 12.78
CA MET A 36 -8.48 9.46 13.75
C MET A 36 -8.15 7.96 13.71
N LEU A 37 -9.15 7.09 13.49
CA LEU A 37 -8.93 5.65 13.32
C LEU A 37 -8.12 5.37 12.05
N LEU A 38 -8.44 6.03 10.94
CA LEU A 38 -7.69 5.91 9.68
C LEU A 38 -6.24 6.39 9.83
N GLU A 39 -6.01 7.53 10.51
CA GLU A 39 -4.65 8.00 10.78
C GLU A 39 -3.86 7.02 11.67
N ARG A 40 -4.48 6.46 12.72
CA ARG A 40 -3.82 5.43 13.54
C ARG A 40 -3.46 4.17 12.76
N ILE A 41 -4.34 3.74 11.85
CA ILE A 41 -4.05 2.60 10.96
C ILE A 41 -2.87 2.94 10.04
N ARG A 42 -2.83 4.16 9.51
CA ARG A 42 -1.72 4.64 8.67
C ARG A 42 -0.41 4.70 9.44
N GLU A 43 -0.39 5.30 10.63
CA GLU A 43 0.79 5.38 11.51
C GLU A 43 1.32 4.00 11.88
N ALA A 44 0.41 3.07 12.25
CA ALA A 44 0.79 1.69 12.55
C ALA A 44 1.42 0.99 11.34
N ARG A 45 0.89 1.23 10.14
CA ARG A 45 1.46 0.71 8.89
C ARG A 45 2.83 1.32 8.58
N GLU A 46 3.00 2.61 8.78
CA GLU A 46 4.27 3.32 8.56
C GLU A 46 5.35 2.84 9.54
N SER A 47 5.01 2.71 10.82
CA SER A 47 5.90 2.15 11.84
C SER A 47 6.27 0.69 11.57
N ALA A 48 5.33 -0.14 11.10
CA ALA A 48 5.63 -1.51 10.67
C ALA A 48 6.60 -1.53 9.49
N MET A 49 6.47 -0.59 8.55
CA MET A 49 7.37 -0.48 7.41
C MET A 49 8.79 -0.04 7.82
N GLU A 50 8.91 0.96 8.69
CA GLU A 50 10.22 1.37 9.23
C GLU A 50 10.89 0.26 10.03
N ALA A 51 10.13 -0.49 10.82
CA ALA A 51 10.62 -1.64 11.56
C ALA A 51 11.12 -2.76 10.62
N ALA A 52 10.39 -3.05 9.55
CA ALA A 52 10.79 -4.03 8.54
C ALA A 52 12.08 -3.61 7.81
N VAL A 53 12.19 -2.33 7.42
CA VAL A 53 13.42 -1.80 6.79
C VAL A 53 14.60 -1.86 7.77
N THR A 54 14.39 -1.49 9.03
CA THR A 54 15.44 -1.50 10.06
C THR A 54 15.92 -2.92 10.33
N ALA A 55 15.01 -3.88 10.51
CA ALA A 55 15.34 -5.29 10.71
C ALA A 55 16.09 -5.88 9.51
N ALA A 56 15.68 -5.53 8.28
CA ALA A 56 16.38 -5.95 7.06
C ALA A 56 17.80 -5.37 6.98
N ARG A 57 17.98 -4.11 7.36
CA ARG A 57 19.28 -3.45 7.42
C ARG A 57 20.19 -4.06 8.50
N GLU A 58 19.65 -4.35 9.68
CA GLU A 58 20.35 -5.07 10.76
C GLU A 58 20.74 -6.49 10.34
N ALA A 59 19.94 -7.13 9.48
CA ALA A 59 20.27 -8.41 8.85
C ALA A 59 21.34 -8.31 7.73
N GLY A 60 21.92 -7.12 7.51
CA GLY A 60 22.99 -6.89 6.54
C GLY A 60 22.54 -6.79 5.09
N LEU A 61 21.23 -6.62 4.84
CA LEU A 61 20.73 -6.42 3.48
C LEU A 61 21.09 -5.01 2.98
N PRO A 62 21.47 -4.85 1.69
CA PRO A 62 21.59 -3.54 1.07
C PRO A 62 20.32 -2.71 1.26
N GLU A 63 20.45 -1.37 1.27
CA GLU A 63 19.32 -0.45 1.45
C GLU A 63 18.21 -0.69 0.43
N ARG A 64 18.60 -0.92 -0.84
CA ARG A 64 17.73 -1.32 -1.94
C ARG A 64 16.94 -2.59 -1.64
N GLY A 65 17.65 -3.63 -1.18
CA GLY A 65 17.07 -4.92 -0.81
C GLY A 65 16.13 -4.81 0.39
N SER A 66 16.50 -4.00 1.38
CA SER A 66 15.71 -3.73 2.58
C SER A 66 14.38 -3.03 2.23
N ALA A 67 14.43 -2.01 1.37
CA ALA A 67 13.24 -1.32 0.89
C ALA A 67 12.32 -2.22 0.06
N PHE A 68 12.88 -3.04 -0.85
CA PHE A 68 12.08 -4.00 -1.60
C PHE A 68 11.46 -5.08 -0.69
N ARG A 69 12.23 -5.60 0.28
CA ARG A 69 11.72 -6.58 1.25
C ARG A 69 10.56 -6.02 2.05
N ALA A 70 10.69 -4.80 2.56
CA ALA A 70 9.63 -4.14 3.30
C ALA A 70 8.37 -3.96 2.44
N LEU A 71 8.50 -3.65 1.14
CA LEU A 71 7.35 -3.60 0.23
C LEU A 71 6.63 -4.94 0.14
N LEU A 72 7.36 -6.05 -0.03
CA LEU A 72 6.75 -7.37 -0.13
C LEU A 72 6.04 -7.78 1.16
N GLU A 73 6.64 -7.49 2.32
CA GLU A 73 6.09 -7.81 3.64
C GLU A 73 4.82 -6.98 3.93
N ASN A 74 4.86 -5.67 3.70
CA ASN A 74 3.71 -4.78 3.95
C ASN A 74 2.53 -5.00 3.00
N CYS A 75 2.80 -5.49 1.80
CA CYS A 75 1.76 -5.83 0.83
C CYS A 75 1.37 -7.32 0.88
N ALA A 76 1.87 -8.08 1.86
CA ALA A 76 1.62 -9.51 2.04
C ALA A 76 1.87 -10.35 0.76
N LEU A 77 2.86 -9.94 -0.05
CA LEU A 77 3.18 -10.55 -1.34
C LEU A 77 4.05 -11.80 -1.13
N THR A 78 3.40 -12.89 -0.72
CA THR A 78 4.07 -14.15 -0.39
C THR A 78 4.27 -15.07 -1.59
N ARG A 79 3.41 -14.99 -2.60
CA ARG A 79 3.45 -15.88 -3.77
C ARG A 79 4.41 -15.36 -4.82
N LYS A 80 5.12 -16.27 -5.48
CA LYS A 80 6.16 -15.91 -6.45
C LYS A 80 5.69 -15.00 -7.60
N PRO A 81 4.53 -15.23 -8.24
CA PRO A 81 4.00 -14.31 -9.24
C PRO A 81 3.73 -12.90 -8.69
N ASP A 82 3.21 -12.81 -7.47
CA ASP A 82 2.86 -11.54 -6.83
C ASP A 82 4.13 -10.78 -6.42
N GLN A 83 5.17 -11.49 -5.96
CA GLN A 83 6.50 -10.91 -5.72
C GLN A 83 7.14 -10.38 -7.02
N VAL A 84 6.98 -11.08 -8.15
CA VAL A 84 7.48 -10.60 -9.44
C VAL A 84 6.74 -9.33 -9.88
N LEU A 85 5.42 -9.24 -9.69
CA LEU A 85 4.68 -8.00 -9.91
C LEU A 85 5.17 -6.87 -9.00
N GLY A 86 5.36 -7.16 -7.70
CA GLY A 86 5.92 -6.21 -6.74
C GLY A 86 7.31 -5.71 -7.15
N ALA A 87 8.17 -6.59 -7.67
CA ALA A 87 9.50 -6.22 -8.17
C ALA A 87 9.43 -5.28 -9.37
N ILE A 88 8.55 -5.56 -10.34
CA ILE A 88 8.36 -4.65 -11.49
C ILE A 88 7.79 -3.30 -11.02
N HIS A 89 6.80 -3.31 -10.14
CA HIS A 89 6.24 -2.07 -9.57
C HIS A 89 7.33 -1.24 -8.86
N TYR A 90 8.14 -1.87 -8.01
CA TYR A 90 9.23 -1.22 -7.29
C TYR A 90 10.23 -0.57 -8.25
N LEU A 91 10.74 -1.32 -9.24
CA LEU A 91 11.71 -0.80 -10.20
C LEU A 91 11.16 0.38 -11.01
N ARG A 92 9.89 0.34 -11.43
CA ARG A 92 9.28 1.38 -12.28
C ARG A 92 8.87 2.62 -11.50
N ASN A 93 8.19 2.43 -10.38
CA ASN A 93 7.50 3.51 -9.68
C ASN A 93 8.27 4.04 -8.46
N VAL A 94 9.12 3.21 -7.85
CA VAL A 94 9.95 3.62 -6.71
C VAL A 94 11.34 4.03 -7.17
N GLU A 95 12.01 3.20 -7.99
CA GLU A 95 13.37 3.52 -8.48
C GLU A 95 13.39 4.32 -9.79
N GLY A 96 12.27 4.40 -10.51
CA GLY A 96 12.21 5.10 -11.81
C GLY A 96 13.02 4.41 -12.94
N ILE A 97 13.44 3.16 -12.74
CA ILE A 97 14.19 2.39 -13.73
C ILE A 97 13.21 1.80 -14.73
N ASN A 98 13.20 2.32 -15.96
CA ASN A 98 12.31 1.84 -17.03
C ASN A 98 12.88 0.67 -17.86
N ASP A 99 14.20 0.47 -17.77
CA ASP A 99 14.92 -0.57 -18.49
C ASP A 99 15.61 -1.49 -17.48
N SER A 100 14.97 -2.60 -17.15
CA SER A 100 15.48 -3.57 -16.18
C SER A 100 15.48 -4.97 -16.80
N PRO A 101 16.60 -5.44 -17.37
CA PRO A 101 16.67 -6.81 -17.88
C PRO A 101 16.44 -7.83 -16.75
N PRO A 102 16.01 -9.08 -17.05
CA PRO A 102 15.69 -10.09 -16.05
C PRO A 102 16.74 -10.28 -14.93
N ARG A 103 18.03 -10.14 -15.27
CA ARG A 103 19.13 -10.17 -14.30
C ARG A 103 19.02 -9.12 -13.19
N VAL A 104 18.61 -7.89 -13.51
CA VAL A 104 18.45 -6.78 -12.53
C VAL A 104 17.28 -7.07 -11.59
N VAL A 105 16.21 -7.67 -12.11
CA VAL A 105 15.07 -8.09 -11.28
C VAL A 105 15.50 -9.21 -10.33
N ASN A 106 16.24 -10.22 -10.81
CA ASN A 106 16.76 -11.30 -9.95
C ASN A 106 17.76 -10.80 -8.89
N GLU A 107 18.58 -9.81 -9.23
CA GLU A 107 19.48 -9.13 -8.28
C GLU A 107 18.67 -8.46 -7.16
N LEU A 108 17.56 -7.80 -7.47
CA LEU A 108 16.68 -7.20 -6.46
C LEU A 108 16.15 -8.23 -5.43
N PHE A 109 15.82 -9.45 -5.87
CA PHE A 109 15.45 -10.54 -4.96
C PHE A 109 16.61 -10.95 -4.06
N SER A 110 17.81 -11.04 -4.65
CA SER A 110 19.03 -11.43 -3.94
C SER A 110 19.42 -10.37 -2.90
N ASP A 111 19.36 -9.08 -3.27
CA ASP A 111 19.57 -7.94 -2.37
C ASP A 111 18.59 -7.97 -1.19
N ALA A 112 17.36 -8.43 -1.39
CA ALA A 112 16.35 -8.56 -0.33
C ALA A 112 16.50 -9.82 0.53
N GLY A 113 17.50 -10.68 0.26
CA GLY A 113 17.66 -11.96 0.95
C GLY A 113 16.50 -12.91 0.71
N ILE A 114 15.94 -12.90 -0.50
CA ILE A 114 14.82 -13.75 -0.93
C ILE A 114 15.29 -14.56 -2.13
N ASP A 115 15.00 -15.86 -2.14
CA ASP A 115 15.32 -16.71 -3.29
C ASP A 115 14.71 -16.13 -4.58
N PRO A 116 15.45 -15.96 -5.67
CA PRO A 116 14.86 -15.49 -6.93
C PRO A 116 13.82 -16.47 -7.50
N PRO A 117 12.93 -16.03 -8.41
CA PRO A 117 11.89 -16.88 -9.01
C PRO A 117 12.42 -18.00 -9.94
N GLY A 118 13.74 -18.16 -10.07
CA GLY A 118 14.34 -19.08 -11.04
C GLY A 118 14.13 -18.58 -12.47
N ASN A 119 13.15 -19.16 -13.18
CA ASN A 119 12.84 -18.77 -14.56
C ASN A 119 11.97 -17.50 -14.61
N LEU A 120 12.59 -16.34 -14.36
CA LEU A 120 11.89 -15.05 -14.34
C LEU A 120 11.19 -14.74 -15.67
N SER A 121 11.80 -15.06 -16.81
CA SER A 121 11.17 -14.83 -18.12
C SER A 121 9.84 -15.57 -18.27
N LEU A 122 9.74 -16.80 -17.74
CA LEU A 122 8.47 -17.55 -17.71
C LEU A 122 7.42 -16.84 -16.85
N TYR A 123 7.80 -16.34 -15.67
CA TYR A 123 6.87 -15.58 -14.82
C TYR A 123 6.38 -14.32 -15.52
N LEU A 124 7.29 -13.53 -16.10
CA LEU A 124 6.92 -12.31 -16.82
C LEU A 124 5.98 -12.61 -17.99
N ASN A 125 6.28 -13.63 -18.80
CA ASN A 125 5.41 -14.01 -19.92
C ASN A 125 4.01 -14.45 -19.44
N ARG A 126 3.92 -15.28 -18.40
CA ARG A 126 2.62 -15.70 -17.82
C ARG A 126 1.84 -14.52 -17.24
N LEU A 127 2.52 -13.54 -16.65
CA LEU A 127 1.88 -12.33 -16.14
C LEU A 127 1.40 -11.43 -17.28
N LYS A 128 2.11 -11.37 -18.41
CA LYS A 128 1.65 -10.71 -19.65
C LYS A 128 0.42 -11.41 -20.24
N GLU A 129 0.43 -12.74 -20.32
CA GLU A 129 -0.72 -13.54 -20.80
C GLU A 129 -1.98 -13.29 -19.95
N ARG A 130 -1.81 -13.08 -18.64
CA ARG A 130 -2.89 -12.72 -17.70
C ARG A 130 -3.27 -11.23 -17.74
N ARG A 131 -2.62 -10.43 -18.59
CA ARG A 131 -2.79 -8.97 -18.70
C ARG A 131 -2.50 -8.22 -17.41
N PHE A 132 -1.61 -8.74 -16.57
CA PHE A 132 -1.12 -8.02 -15.38
C PHE A 132 0.14 -7.22 -15.68
N LEU A 133 0.86 -7.62 -16.72
CA LEU A 133 1.98 -6.88 -17.27
C LEU A 133 1.72 -6.60 -18.75
N GLU A 134 2.28 -5.51 -19.24
CA GLU A 134 2.39 -5.22 -20.66
C GLU A 134 3.76 -4.63 -20.97
N VAL A 135 4.12 -4.62 -22.24
CA VAL A 135 5.31 -3.92 -22.73
C VAL A 135 4.84 -2.67 -23.48
N PRO A 136 5.33 -1.47 -23.12
CA PRO A 136 4.93 -0.25 -23.80
C PRO A 136 5.20 -0.31 -25.31
N THR A 137 4.36 0.36 -26.09
CA THR A 137 4.52 0.46 -27.54
C THR A 137 5.91 0.99 -27.92
N GLY A 138 6.56 0.37 -28.91
CA GLY A 138 7.89 0.76 -29.38
C GLY A 138 9.06 0.15 -28.59
N LYS A 139 8.82 -0.84 -27.74
CA LYS A 139 9.84 -1.53 -26.92
C LYS A 139 10.09 -3.01 -27.28
N ASP A 140 9.75 -3.40 -28.51
CA ASP A 140 9.94 -4.74 -29.09
C ASP A 140 9.37 -5.92 -28.27
N ASP A 141 8.33 -5.68 -27.45
CA ASP A 141 7.76 -6.68 -26.52
C ASP A 141 8.79 -7.35 -25.56
N LYS A 142 9.91 -6.67 -25.32
CA LYS A 142 10.97 -7.20 -24.44
C LYS A 142 10.59 -7.06 -22.97
N ASN A 143 10.71 -8.16 -22.23
CA ASN A 143 10.47 -8.24 -20.79
C ASN A 143 11.22 -7.19 -19.94
N ARG A 144 12.35 -6.67 -20.44
CA ARG A 144 13.12 -5.62 -19.76
C ARG A 144 12.37 -4.30 -19.57
N PHE A 145 11.33 -4.08 -20.38
CA PHE A 145 10.50 -2.87 -20.36
C PHE A 145 9.09 -3.14 -19.82
N ALA A 146 8.82 -4.35 -19.28
CA ALA A 146 7.51 -4.67 -18.76
C ALA A 146 7.08 -3.67 -17.67
N ILE A 147 5.81 -3.28 -17.69
CA ILE A 147 5.15 -2.41 -16.72
C ILE A 147 3.85 -3.06 -16.25
N LEU A 148 3.34 -2.63 -15.09
CA LEU A 148 2.02 -3.07 -14.63
C LEU A 148 0.94 -2.44 -15.47
N THR A 149 -0.05 -3.25 -15.84
CA THR A 149 -1.33 -2.76 -16.35
C THR A 149 -2.21 -2.28 -15.19
N PRO A 150 -3.31 -1.56 -15.49
CA PRO A 150 -4.32 -1.25 -14.48
C PRO A 150 -4.85 -2.50 -13.76
N GLU A 151 -5.03 -3.62 -14.46
CA GLU A 151 -5.48 -4.89 -13.87
C GLU A 151 -4.42 -5.50 -12.95
N GLY A 152 -3.14 -5.41 -13.32
CA GLY A 152 -2.02 -5.86 -12.50
C GLY A 152 -1.89 -5.03 -11.22
N GLN A 153 -2.07 -3.71 -11.32
CA GLN A 153 -2.08 -2.82 -10.16
C GLN A 153 -3.25 -3.15 -9.23
N ALA A 154 -4.48 -3.24 -9.77
CA ALA A 154 -5.65 -3.59 -8.99
C ALA A 154 -5.53 -4.98 -8.32
N HIS A 155 -4.83 -5.93 -8.94
CA HIS A 155 -4.53 -7.23 -8.34
C HIS A 155 -3.60 -7.09 -7.13
N LEU A 156 -2.56 -6.26 -7.21
CA LEU A 156 -1.69 -5.97 -6.06
C LEU A 156 -2.43 -5.22 -4.95
N ASP A 157 -3.25 -4.22 -5.29
CA ASP A 157 -4.01 -3.44 -4.32
C ASP A 157 -5.00 -4.31 -3.52
N LYS A 158 -5.61 -5.31 -4.18
CA LYS A 158 -6.45 -6.31 -3.50
C LYS A 158 -5.67 -7.19 -2.54
N ARG A 159 -4.39 -7.46 -2.82
CA ARG A 159 -3.52 -8.29 -1.97
C ARG A 159 -3.00 -7.51 -0.77
N SER A 160 -2.68 -6.24 -0.94
CA SER A 160 -2.18 -5.40 0.15
C SER A 160 -3.25 -5.00 1.16
N ASN A 161 -4.53 -5.09 0.79
CA ASN A 161 -5.68 -4.76 1.65
C ASN A 161 -6.39 -6.00 2.24
N ALA A 162 -5.88 -7.21 1.99
CA ALA A 162 -6.47 -8.47 2.44
C ALA A 162 -5.70 -9.05 3.62
#